data_AF-L8LQ41-F1
#
_entry.id   AF-L8LQ41-F1
#
_cell.length_a   1.000
_cell.length_b   1.000
_cell.length_c   1.000
_cell.angle_alpha   90.00
_cell.angle_beta   90.00
_cell.angle_gamma   90.00
#
_symmetry.space_group_name_H-M   'P 1'
#
loop_
_entity.id
_entity.type
_entity.pdbx_description
1 polymer ?
#
loop_
_entity_poly.entity_id
_entity_poly.type
_entity_poly.pdbx_seq_one_letter_code
_entity_poly.pdbx_strand_id
1 'polypeptide(L)'
;MDSQKLQEPLNEIKETIWLLANDCQGETQSLLSVLRTLESLHREIREELFEPSLPNTRKALYNLLRDIEETGGWPYIERMKLQDYLNKLQKTL
;
A
#
# COMPACT_ATOMS: atom_id res chain seq x y z
N MET A 1 -18.37 -10.35 -4.98
CA MET A 1 -17.21 -10.87 -5.75
C MET A 1 -16.45 -11.76 -4.79
N ASP A 2 -16.23 -13.03 -5.12
CA ASP A 2 -15.61 -13.98 -4.18
C ASP A 2 -14.18 -13.53 -3.87
N SER A 3 -13.81 -13.41 -2.59
CA SER A 3 -12.47 -12.93 -2.18
C SER A 3 -11.34 -13.77 -2.78
N GLN A 4 -11.60 -15.04 -3.11
CA GLN A 4 -10.67 -15.95 -3.78
C GLN A 4 -10.47 -15.61 -5.28
N LYS A 5 -11.50 -15.11 -5.97
CA LYS A 5 -11.41 -14.71 -7.39
C LYS A 5 -10.59 -13.43 -7.58
N LEU A 6 -10.44 -12.62 -6.54
CA LEU A 6 -9.64 -11.40 -6.58
C LEU A 6 -8.14 -11.67 -6.33
N GLN A 7 -7.79 -12.81 -5.72
CA GLN A 7 -6.41 -13.11 -5.35
C GLN A 7 -5.50 -13.30 -6.55
N GLU A 8 -5.96 -14.01 -7.59
CA GLU A 8 -5.15 -14.25 -8.80
C GLU A 8 -4.78 -12.93 -9.51
N PRO A 9 -5.72 -12.03 -9.87
CA PRO A 9 -5.37 -10.74 -10.47
C PRO A 9 -4.47 -9.86 -9.58
N LEU A 10 -4.70 -9.86 -8.26
CA LEU A 10 -3.88 -9.08 -7.34
C LEU A 10 -2.44 -9.62 -7.25
N ASN A 11 -2.27 -10.94 -7.34
CA ASN A 11 -0.95 -11.56 -7.40
C ASN A 11 -0.22 -11.22 -8.69
N GLU A 12 -0.90 -11.22 -9.85
CA GLU A 12 -0.31 -10.81 -11.13
C GLU A 12 0.14 -9.34 -11.12
N ILE A 13 -0.68 -8.44 -10.56
CA ILE A 13 -0.32 -7.02 -10.40
C ILE A 13 0.89 -6.88 -9.49
N LYS A 14 0.90 -7.60 -8.35
CA LYS A 14 2.02 -7.61 -7.41
C LYS A 14 3.31 -8.09 -8.07
N GLU A 15 3.25 -9.18 -8.83
CA GLU A 15 4.40 -9.74 -9.55
C GLU A 15 4.93 -8.75 -10.59
N THR A 16 4.03 -8.12 -11.35
CA THR A 16 4.39 -7.10 -12.34
C THR A 16 5.12 -5.90 -11.71
N ILE A 17 4.59 -5.37 -10.61
CA ILE A 17 5.22 -4.27 -9.86
C ILE A 17 6.58 -4.70 -9.31
N TRP A 18 6.67 -5.93 -8.80
CA TRP A 18 7.92 -6.46 -8.23
C TRP A 18 9.00 -6.62 -9.30
N LEU A 19 8.68 -7.16 -10.48
CA LEU A 19 9.61 -7.29 -11.60
C LEU A 19 10.12 -5.91 -12.05
N LEU A 20 9.22 -4.93 -12.19
CA LEU A 20 9.61 -3.56 -12.53
C LEU A 20 10.57 -2.95 -11.50
N ALA A 21 10.29 -3.14 -10.21
CA ALA A 21 11.16 -2.66 -9.14
C ALA A 21 12.52 -3.38 -9.15
N ASN A 22 12.53 -4.69 -9.41
CA ASN A 22 13.74 -5.49 -9.52
C ASN A 22 14.62 -5.04 -10.69
N ASP A 23 14.04 -4.72 -11.84
CA ASP A 23 14.77 -4.18 -13.00
C ASP A 23 15.40 -2.80 -12.73
N CYS A 24 14.85 -2.06 -11.75
CA CYS A 24 15.37 -0.77 -11.29
C CYS A 24 16.41 -0.90 -10.16
N GLN A 25 16.92 -2.09 -9.87
CA GLN A 25 17.84 -2.30 -8.75
C GLN A 25 19.10 -1.40 -8.88
N GLY A 26 19.42 -0.68 -7.81
CA GLY A 26 20.53 0.29 -7.77
C GLY A 26 20.16 1.70 -8.25
N GLU A 27 19.06 1.84 -8.99
CA GLU A 27 18.59 3.12 -9.54
C GLU A 27 17.62 3.80 -8.57
N THR A 28 18.16 4.58 -7.63
CA THR A 28 17.39 5.17 -6.52
C THR A 28 16.22 6.03 -7.01
N GLN A 29 16.39 6.80 -8.09
CA GLN A 29 15.30 7.66 -8.62
C GLN A 29 14.18 6.84 -9.26
N SER A 30 14.53 5.75 -9.95
CA SER A 30 13.55 4.85 -10.56
C SER A 30 12.74 4.12 -9.50
N LEU A 31 13.41 3.57 -8.47
CA LEU A 31 12.76 2.95 -7.32
C LEU A 31 11.85 3.93 -6.57
N LEU A 32 12.31 5.17 -6.35
CA LEU A 32 11.50 6.22 -5.74
C LEU A 32 10.25 6.55 -6.58
N SER A 33 10.37 6.50 -7.90
CA SER A 33 9.23 6.73 -8.80
C SER A 33 8.19 5.61 -8.68
N VAL A 34 8.63 4.33 -8.61
CA VAL A 34 7.73 3.20 -8.34
C VAL A 34 6.98 3.39 -7.01
N LEU A 35 7.70 3.72 -5.93
CA LEU A 35 7.10 3.94 -4.61
C LEU A 35 6.06 5.07 -4.60
N ARG A 36 6.36 6.20 -5.26
CA ARG A 36 5.44 7.35 -5.37
C ARG A 36 4.17 6.99 -6.16
N THR A 37 4.30 6.20 -7.22
CA THR A 37 3.15 5.74 -7.99
C THR A 37 2.23 4.84 -7.17
N LEU A 38 2.79 3.87 -6.43
CA LEU A 38 2.01 2.98 -5.56
C LEU A 38 1.26 3.76 -4.47
N GLU A 39 1.92 4.77 -3.91
CA GLU A 39 1.31 5.67 -2.94
C GLU A 39 0.16 6.50 -3.52
N SER A 40 0.32 7.08 -4.72
CA SER A 40 -0.74 7.83 -5.38
C SER A 40 -1.95 6.93 -5.64
N LEU A 41 -1.71 5.75 -6.21
CA LEU A 41 -2.75 4.78 -6.49
C LEU A 41 -3.49 4.34 -5.23
N HIS A 42 -2.75 4.06 -4.15
CA HIS A 42 -3.36 3.74 -2.86
C HIS A 42 -4.24 4.87 -2.35
N ARG A 43 -3.77 6.12 -2.46
CA ARG A 43 -4.54 7.30 -2.04
C ARG A 43 -5.82 7.47 -2.85
N GLU A 44 -5.73 7.35 -4.18
CA GLU A 44 -6.88 7.44 -5.10
C GLU A 44 -7.91 6.34 -4.79
N ILE A 45 -7.48 5.09 -4.65
CA ILE A 45 -8.38 3.99 -4.29
C ILE A 45 -9.03 4.25 -2.92
N ARG A 46 -8.27 4.74 -1.93
CA ARG A 46 -8.81 5.03 -0.60
C ARG A 46 -9.87 6.13 -0.65
N GLU A 47 -9.54 7.28 -1.24
CA GLU A 47 -10.36 8.49 -1.22
C GLU A 47 -11.56 8.37 -2.16
N GLU A 48 -11.39 7.78 -3.34
CA GLU A 48 -12.42 7.79 -4.39
C GLU A 48 -13.29 6.53 -4.38
N LEU A 49 -12.77 5.38 -3.92
CA LEU A 49 -13.48 4.11 -3.99
C LEU A 49 -13.80 3.53 -2.61
N PHE A 50 -12.83 3.50 -1.69
CA PHE A 50 -12.99 2.84 -0.40
C PHE A 50 -13.82 3.67 0.59
N GLU A 51 -13.46 4.93 0.81
CA GLU A 51 -14.18 5.83 1.73
C GLU A 51 -15.66 5.99 1.36
N PRO A 52 -16.05 6.22 0.08
CA PRO A 52 -17.45 6.28 -0.31
C PRO A 52 -18.19 4.93 -0.17
N SER A 53 -17.45 3.81 -0.20
CA SER A 53 -18.00 2.47 -0.01
C SER A 53 -18.16 2.09 1.46
N LEU A 54 -17.75 2.94 2.41
CA LEU A 54 -17.86 2.65 3.83
C LEU A 54 -19.33 2.44 4.24
N PRO A 55 -19.61 1.46 5.11
CA PRO A 55 -20.96 1.22 5.56
C PRO A 55 -21.56 2.42 6.29
N ASN A 56 -22.77 2.80 5.92
CA ASN A 56 -23.51 3.91 6.55
C ASN A 56 -24.25 3.52 7.84
N THR A 57 -24.11 2.27 8.31
CA THR A 57 -24.67 1.81 9.59
C THR A 57 -23.56 1.50 10.59
N ARG A 58 -23.76 1.90 11.86
CA ARG A 58 -22.77 1.68 12.93
C ARG A 58 -22.38 0.21 13.10
N LYS A 59 -23.33 -0.71 12.96
CA LYS A 59 -23.09 -2.15 13.09
C LYS A 59 -22.17 -2.67 11.98
N ALA A 60 -22.44 -2.29 10.74
CA ALA A 60 -21.62 -2.72 9.61
C ALA A 60 -20.24 -2.07 9.64
N LEU A 61 -20.14 -0.80 10.06
CA LEU A 61 -18.87 -0.13 10.27
C LEU A 61 -18.04 -0.80 11.36
N TYR A 62 -18.66 -1.16 12.49
CA TYR A 62 -17.99 -1.90 13.57
C TYR A 62 -17.45 -3.24 13.09
N ASN A 63 -18.25 -3.99 12.33
CA ASN A 63 -17.81 -5.27 11.78
C ASN A 63 -16.62 -5.11 10.83
N LEU A 64 -16.64 -4.08 9.97
CA LEU A 64 -15.52 -3.76 9.08
C LEU A 64 -14.27 -3.38 9.87
N LEU A 65 -14.38 -2.52 10.88
CA LEU A 65 -13.24 -2.10 11.69
C LEU A 65 -12.62 -3.27 12.45
N ARG A 66 -13.44 -4.15 13.02
CA ARG A 66 -12.96 -5.36 13.70
C ARG A 66 -12.25 -6.30 12.74
N ASP A 67 -12.80 -6.51 11.53
CA ASP A 67 -12.16 -7.33 10.49
C ASP A 67 -10.79 -6.76 10.08
N ILE A 68 -10.71 -5.43 9.92
CA ILE A 68 -9.45 -4.71 9.66
C ILE A 68 -8.45 -4.92 10.80
N GLU A 69 -8.87 -4.79 12.06
CA GLU A 69 -8.00 -5.02 13.23
C GLU A 69 -7.50 -6.46 13.33
N GLU A 70 -8.35 -7.45 13.01
CA GLU A 70 -8.03 -8.87 13.10
C GLU A 70 -7.15 -9.38 11.93
N THR A 71 -7.24 -8.76 10.75
CA THR A 71 -6.61 -9.29 9.51
C THR A 71 -5.35 -8.56 9.04
N GLY A 72 -5.01 -7.38 9.57
CA GLY A 72 -3.77 -6.70 9.17
C GLY A 72 -3.68 -5.20 9.39
N GLY A 73 -4.64 -4.60 10.10
CA GLY A 73 -4.69 -3.16 10.34
C GLY A 73 -5.24 -2.37 9.15
N TRP A 74 -5.44 -1.07 9.37
CA TRP A 74 -5.97 -0.15 8.36
C TRP A 74 -5.05 -0.11 7.12
N PRO A 75 -5.58 0.04 5.88
CA PRO A 75 -4.76 0.22 4.69
C PRO A 75 -3.87 1.45 4.84
N TYR A 76 -2.62 1.20 5.22
CA TYR A 76 -1.59 2.19 5.46
C TYR A 76 -0.31 1.71 4.81
N ILE A 77 0.21 2.51 3.87
CA ILE A 77 1.54 2.31 3.31
C ILE A 77 2.50 3.16 4.13
N GLU A 78 3.38 2.51 4.88
CA GLU A 78 4.38 3.22 5.68
C GLU A 78 5.33 4.02 4.77
N ARG A 79 5.45 5.33 5.02
CA ARG A 79 6.45 6.18 4.38
C ARG A 79 7.73 6.19 5.21
N MET A 80 8.88 5.91 4.59
CA MET A 80 10.16 6.17 5.24
C MET A 80 10.30 7.67 5.51
N LYS A 81 10.50 8.05 6.77
CA LYS A 81 10.73 9.46 7.11
C LYS A 81 12.12 9.86 6.62
N LEU A 82 12.23 11.05 6.02
CA LEU A 82 13.51 11.59 5.57
C LEU A 82 14.54 11.64 6.71
N GLN A 83 14.09 11.88 7.94
CA GLN A 83 14.93 11.84 9.14
C GLN A 83 15.53 10.45 9.40
N ASP A 84 14.77 9.37 9.20
CA ASP A 84 15.27 8.01 9.36
C ASP A 84 16.31 7.66 8.28
N TYR A 85 16.15 8.22 7.08
CA TYR A 85 17.14 8.10 6.00
C TYR A 85 18.43 8.87 6.33
N LEU A 86 18.32 10.11 6.79
CA LEU A 86 19.47 10.92 7.21
C LEU A 86 20.24 10.28 8.38
N ASN A 87 19.53 9.68 9.33
CA ASN A 87 20.14 8.92 10.43
C ASN A 87 20.94 7.69 9.95
N LYS A 88 20.52 7.03 8.86
CA LYS A 88 21.27 5.93 8.26
C LYS A 88 22.54 6.42 7.57
N LEU A 89 22.48 7.56 6.88
CA LEU A 89 23.66 8.19 6.26
C LEU A 89 24.71 8.60 7.30
N GLN A 90 24.30 9.15 8.44
CA GLN A 90 25.22 9.53 9.53
C GLN A 90 25.91 8.34 10.22
N LYS A 91 25.32 7.14 10.17
CA LYS A 91 25.91 5.91 10.77
C LYS A 91 26.89 5.19 9.85
N THR A 92 26.97 5.60 8.58
CA THR A 92 27.81 4.96 7.56
C THR A 92 29.06 5.80 7.24
N LEU A 93 29.23 6.94 7.92
CA LEU A 93 30.44 7.78 7.96
C LEU A 93 31.14 7.59 9.31
#